data_AF-K3WXV1-F1
#
_entry.id   AF-K3WXV1-F1
#
_cell.length_a   1.000
_cell.length_b   1.000
_cell.length_c   1.000
_cell.angle_alpha   90.00
_cell.angle_beta   90.00
_cell.angle_gamma   90.00
#
_symmetry.space_group_name_H-M   'P 1'
#
loop_
_entity.id
_entity.type
_entity.pdbx_description
1 polymer ?
#
loop_
_entity_poly.entity_id
_entity_poly.type
_entity_poly.pdbx_seq_one_letter_code
_entity_poly.pdbx_strand_id
1 'polypeptide(L)'
;MCILEAVTGDIPWGSTKISAVVKFHVKKGIIPTRPEMMNDKQWNLIELMTKQNPSERVKMPFVVDKLFEISEAEKSRAAAGPSVQP
;
A
#
# COMPACT_ATOMS: atom_id res chain seq x y z
N MET A 1 3.41 3.51 -8.27
CA MET A 1 3.22 3.65 -6.81
C MET A 1 4.08 2.56 -6.20
N CYS A 2 5.31 2.91 -5.81
CA CYS A 2 6.37 1.93 -5.65
C CYS A 2 6.08 0.83 -4.62
N ILE A 3 5.36 1.15 -3.54
CA ILE A 3 5.01 0.14 -2.52
C ILE A 3 4.10 -0.95 -3.10
N LEU A 4 3.10 -0.58 -3.92
CA LEU A 4 2.22 -1.55 -4.56
C LEU A 4 2.97 -2.40 -5.57
N GLU A 5 3.86 -1.79 -6.36
CA GLU A 5 4.70 -2.50 -7.33
C GLU A 5 5.64 -3.49 -6.64
N ALA A 6 6.26 -3.09 -5.53
CA ALA A 6 7.16 -3.94 -4.77
C ALA A 6 6.45 -5.13 -4.12
N VAL A 7 5.23 -4.94 -3.61
CA VAL A 7 4.46 -6.00 -2.94
C VAL A 7 3.82 -6.96 -3.95
N THR A 8 3.28 -6.44 -5.05
CA THR A 8 2.52 -7.26 -6.02
C THR A 8 3.37 -7.82 -7.15
N GLY A 9 4.51 -7.20 -7.46
CA GLY A 9 5.29 -7.51 -8.67
C GLY A 9 4.63 -7.04 -9.97
N ASP A 10 3.53 -6.28 -9.90
CA ASP A 10 2.81 -5.75 -11.06
C ASP A 10 2.60 -4.22 -10.95
N ILE A 11 2.20 -3.59 -12.04
CA ILE A 11 1.90 -2.15 -12.06
C ILE A 11 0.66 -1.83 -11.20
N PRO A 12 0.57 -0.64 -10.58
CA PRO A 12 -0.42 -0.36 -9.54
C PRO A 12 -1.87 -0.55 -9.97
N TRP A 13 -2.19 -0.24 -11.23
CA TRP A 13 -3.56 -0.28 -11.75
C TRP A 13 -3.89 -1.57 -12.51
N GLY A 14 -2.92 -2.49 -12.61
CA GLY A 14 -2.94 -3.68 -13.46
C GLY A 14 -2.80 -3.35 -14.95
N SER A 15 -2.36 -4.34 -15.73
CA SER A 15 -2.14 -4.23 -17.18
C SER A 15 -3.42 -4.08 -18.02
N THR A 16 -4.59 -4.33 -17.43
CA THR A 16 -5.88 -4.28 -18.13
C THR A 16 -6.43 -2.86 -18.30
N LYS A 17 -5.95 -1.87 -17.53
CA LYS A 17 -6.46 -0.50 -17.58
C LYS A 17 -5.60 0.37 -18.49
N ILE A 18 -6.24 0.98 -19.49
CA ILE A 18 -5.59 1.98 -20.33
C ILE A 18 -5.32 3.29 -19.57
N SER A 19 -4.31 4.03 -20.00
CA SER A 19 -3.88 5.32 -19.43
C SER A 19 -5.02 6.32 -19.21
N ALA A 20 -5.97 6.42 -20.14
CA ALA A 20 -7.10 7.34 -20.02
C ALA A 20 -8.00 7.01 -18.82
N VAL A 21 -8.27 5.72 -18.57
CA VAL A 21 -9.08 5.25 -17.45
C VAL A 21 -8.35 5.48 -16.12
N VAL A 22 -7.04 5.22 -16.09
CA VAL A 22 -6.21 5.50 -14.90
C VAL A 22 -6.24 7.00 -14.56
N LYS A 23 -6.04 7.88 -15.54
CA LYS A 23 -6.12 9.34 -15.34
C LYS A 23 -7.50 9.78 -14.83
N PHE A 24 -8.58 9.19 -15.34
CA PHE A 24 -9.93 9.47 -14.87
C PHE A 24 -10.11 9.10 -13.39
N HIS A 25 -9.69 7.89 -12.98
CA HIS A 25 -9.78 7.45 -11.59
C HIS A 25 -8.94 8.32 -10.65
N VAL A 26 -7.69 8.62 -11.02
CA VAL A 26 -6.80 9.46 -10.20
C VAL A 26 -7.38 10.86 -10.01
N LYS A 27 -7.99 11.45 -11.05
CA LYS A 27 -8.67 12.75 -10.94
C LYS A 27 -9.88 12.72 -9.99
N LYS A 28 -10.54 11.56 -9.86
CA LYS A 28 -11.65 11.34 -8.94
C LYS A 28 -11.22 10.97 -7.52
N GLY A 29 -9.91 10.94 -7.23
CA GLY A 29 -9.38 10.53 -5.93
C GLY A 29 -9.47 9.03 -5.68
N ILE A 30 -9.76 8.23 -6.70
CA ILE A 30 -9.78 6.77 -6.62
C ILE A 30 -8.34 6.29 -6.72
N ILE A 31 -7.99 5.33 -5.87
CA ILE A 31 -6.70 4.63 -5.86
C ILE A 31 -6.90 3.19 -6.34
N PRO A 32 -5.82 2.46 -6.67
CA PRO A 32 -5.95 1.06 -7.05
C PRO A 32 -6.69 0.21 -6.03
N THR A 33 -7.24 -0.91 -6.49
CA THR A 33 -7.81 -1.92 -5.59
C THR A 33 -6.72 -2.46 -4.67
N ARG A 34 -7.06 -2.62 -3.38
CA ARG A 34 -6.18 -3.23 -2.40
C ARG A 34 -5.83 -4.66 -2.78
N PRO A 35 -4.54 -5.02 -2.90
CA PRO A 35 -4.12 -6.42 -3.07
C PRO A 35 -4.47 -7.25 -1.82
N GLU A 36 -4.92 -8.48 -2.00
CA GLU A 36 -5.32 -9.39 -0.91
C GLU A 36 -4.19 -9.64 0.10
N MET A 37 -2.94 -9.68 -0.37
CA MET A 37 -1.76 -9.91 0.46
C MET A 37 -1.42 -8.73 1.40
N MET A 38 -1.99 -7.54 1.18
CA MET A 38 -1.74 -6.39 2.05
C MET A 38 -2.70 -6.39 3.24
N ASN A 39 -2.15 -6.27 4.45
CA ASN A 39 -2.94 -6.09 5.67
C ASN A 39 -3.40 -4.64 5.87
N ASP A 40 -4.29 -4.42 6.84
CA ASP A 40 -4.94 -3.11 7.05
C ASP A 40 -3.93 -2.00 7.37
N LYS A 41 -2.87 -2.33 8.13
CA LYS A 41 -1.83 -1.36 8.49
C LYS A 41 -1.02 -0.91 7.29
N GLN A 42 -0.62 -1.87 6.44
CA GLN A 42 0.09 -1.59 5.19
C GLN A 42 -0.78 -0.76 4.24
N TRP A 43 -2.06 -1.12 4.10
CA TRP A 43 -2.98 -0.42 3.21
C TRP A 43 -3.31 1.01 3.69
N ASN A 44 -3.54 1.19 4.99
CA ASN A 44 -3.81 2.51 5.56
C ASN A 44 -2.65 3.50 5.30
N LEU A 45 -1.40 3.04 5.31
CA LEU A 45 -0.27 3.89 4.92
C LEU A 45 -0.38 4.38 3.47
N ILE A 46 -0.78 3.50 2.54
CA ILE A 46 -1.01 3.87 1.13
C ILE A 46 -2.08 4.97 1.06
N GLU A 47 -3.24 4.77 1.71
CA GLU A 47 -4.35 5.73 1.68
C GLU A 47 -3.97 7.11 2.23
N LEU A 48 -3.13 7.14 3.28
CA LEU A 48 -2.59 8.37 3.86
C LEU A 48 -1.59 9.07 2.92
N MET A 49 -0.78 8.31 2.18
CA MET A 49 0.18 8.85 1.20
C MET A 49 -0.52 9.35 -0.08
N THR A 50 -1.66 8.77 -0.43
CA THR A 50 -2.36 9.01 -1.72
C THR A 50 -3.64 9.83 -1.59
N LYS A 51 -3.77 10.65 -0.54
CA LYS A 51 -4.89 11.61 -0.44
C LYS A 51 -4.98 12.48 -1.69
N GLN A 52 -6.21 12.69 -2.15
CA GLN A 52 -6.50 13.45 -3.38
C GLN A 52 -5.96 14.87 -3.28
N ASN A 53 -6.23 15.54 -2.14
CA ASN A 53 -5.64 16.82 -1.80
C ASN A 53 -4.17 16.62 -1.36
N PRO A 54 -3.18 17.21 -2.04
CA PRO A 54 -1.78 17.07 -1.67
C PRO A 54 -1.47 17.56 -0.25
N SER A 55 -2.19 18.57 0.25
CA SER A 55 -1.99 19.12 1.60
C SER A 55 -2.45 18.19 2.71
N GLU A 56 -3.28 17.19 2.40
CA GLU A 56 -3.76 16.17 3.36
C GLU A 56 -2.86 14.94 3.41
N ARG A 57 -1.86 14.85 2.52
CA ARG A 57 -0.93 13.71 2.50
C ARG A 57 -0.01 13.76 3.70
N VAL A 58 0.26 12.59 4.26
CA VAL A 58 1.24 12.46 5.35
C VAL A 58 2.63 12.89 4.90
N LYS A 59 3.39 13.45 5.84
CA LYS A 59 4.77 13.89 5.60
C LYS A 59 5.72 12.69 5.58
N MET A 60 6.84 12.83 4.87
CA MET A 60 7.84 11.76 4.74
C MET A 60 8.35 11.17 6.06
N PRO A 61 8.60 11.93 7.15
CA PRO A 61 9.01 11.33 8.42
C PRO A 61 8.00 10.29 8.95
N PHE A 62 6.71 10.62 8.90
CA PHE A 62 5.64 9.68 9.27
C PHE A 62 5.65 8.42 8.40
N VAL A 63 5.92 8.56 7.09
CA VAL A 63 6.01 7.43 6.17
C VAL A 63 7.16 6.50 6.55
N VAL A 64 8.35 7.05 6.85
CA VAL A 64 9.53 6.28 7.25
C VAL A 64 9.26 5.54 8.57
N ASP A 65 8.72 6.24 9.57
CA ASP A 65 8.40 5.64 10.87
C ASP A 65 7.40 4.48 10.72
N LYS A 66 6.35 4.65 9.92
CA LYS A 66 5.37 3.58 9.65
C LYS A 66 5.94 2.42 8.85
N LEU A 67 6.81 2.67 7.88
CA LEU A 67 7.49 1.59 7.16
C LEU A 67 8.40 0.79 8.10
N PHE A 68 9.07 1.45 9.04
CA PHE A 68 9.88 0.79 10.05
C PHE A 68 9.01 -0.09 10.97
N GLU A 69 7.90 0.44 11.50
CA GLU A 69 6.95 -0.35 12.32
C GLU A 69 6.42 -1.60 11.58
N ILE A 70 6.09 -1.46 10.29
CA ILE A 70 5.62 -2.57 9.45
C ILE A 70 6.71 -3.63 9.31
N SER A 71 7.95 -3.21 9.01
CA SER A 71 9.11 -4.09 8.86
C SER A 71 9.40 -4.89 10.13
N GLU A 72 9.40 -4.24 11.30
CA GLU A 72 9.64 -4.93 12.57
C GLU A 72 8.53 -5.93 12.92
N ALA A 73 7.27 -5.59 12.61
CA ALA A 73 6.14 -6.50 12.79
C ALA A 73 6.18 -7.71 11.86
N GLU A 74 6.71 -7.57 10.65
CA GLU A 74 6.92 -8.69 9.72
C GLU A 74 8.04 -9.62 10.18
N LYS A 75 9.19 -9.07 10.60
CA LYS A 75 10.28 -9.86 11.18
C LYS A 75 9.82 -10.68 12.39
N SER A 76 9.05 -10.05 13.28
CA SER A 76 8.50 -10.70 14.47
C SER A 76 7.54 -11.84 14.11
N ARG A 77 6.74 -11.69 13.05
CA ARG A 77 5.85 -12.75 12.55
C ARG A 77 6.61 -13.89 11.89
N ALA A 78 7.65 -13.58 11.11
CA ALA A 78 8.50 -14.60 10.51
C ALA A 78 9.25 -15.42 11.57
N ALA A 79 9.68 -14.79 12.67
CA ALA A 79 10.31 -15.46 13.80
C ALA A 79 9.36 -16.36 14.61
N ALA A 80 8.05 -16.08 14.58
CA ALA A 80 7.05 -16.81 15.37
C ALA A 80 6.60 -18.15 14.76
N GLY A 81 6.93 -18.44 13.49
CA GLY A 81 6.56 -19.68 12.79
C GLY A 81 5.04 -19.90 12.59
N PRO A 82 4.62 -20.86 11.76
CA PRO A 82 3.20 -21.17 11.63
C PRO A 82 2.72 -21.86 12.91
N SER A 83 1.85 -21.19 13.66
CA SER A 83 1.08 -21.81 14.72
C SER A 83 0.15 -22.85 14.08
N VAL A 84 0.58 -24.12 14.06
CA VAL A 84 -0.32 -25.25 13.80
C VAL A 84 -1.33 -25.26 14.94
N GLN A 85 -2.55 -24.80 14.66
CA GLN A 85 -3.68 -25.01 15.56
C GLN A 85 -4.40 -26.31 15.14
N PRO A 86 -4.81 -27.15 16.12
CA PRO A 86 -5.30 -28.52 15.91
C PRO A 86 -6.67 -28.60 15.23
#